data_AF-A0A3B6JFW0-F1
#
_entry.id   AF-A0A3B6JFW0-F1
#
_cell.length_a   1.000
_cell.length_b   1.000
_cell.length_c   1.000
_cell.angle_alpha   90.00
_cell.angle_beta   90.00
_cell.angle_gamma   90.00
#
_symmetry.space_group_name_H-M   'P 1'
#
loop_
_entity.id
_entity.type
_entity.pdbx_description
1 polymer ?
#
loop_
_entity_poly.entity_id
_entity_poly.type
_entity_poly.pdbx_seq_one_letter_code
_entity_poly.pdbx_strand_id
1 'polypeptide(L)'
;MVDIFGARDKRDAEERAREKRDEEERAREKRDAEKRDVEESVDPTRQEIKQMMAMVEADGAKPGSDEHFYATFHFMEKKYRDVFSTFTAHESVVRLGWIKRMWELNNK
;
A
#
# COMPACT_ATOMS: atom_id res chain seq x y z
N MET A 1 -25.10 50.69 -35.74
CA MET A 1 -25.94 50.01 -34.74
C MET A 1 -24.99 49.05 -34.03
N VAL A 2 -24.59 49.35 -32.80
CA VAL A 2 -23.61 48.51 -32.08
C VAL A 2 -24.38 47.32 -31.51
N ASP A 3 -24.06 46.11 -31.95
CA ASP A 3 -24.66 44.86 -31.46
C ASP A 3 -24.21 44.57 -30.01
N ILE A 4 -24.75 45.35 -29.08
CA ILE A 4 -24.46 45.26 -27.64
C ILE A 4 -24.98 43.93 -27.07
N PHE A 5 -26.02 43.35 -27.67
CA PHE A 5 -26.60 42.06 -27.25
C PHE A 5 -25.70 40.87 -27.58
N GLY A 6 -25.11 40.81 -28.78
CA GLY A 6 -24.21 39.71 -29.17
C GLY A 6 -22.88 39.68 -28.40
N ALA A 7 -22.41 40.83 -27.90
CA ALA A 7 -21.22 40.90 -27.04
C ALA A 7 -21.50 40.50 -25.58
N ARG A 8 -22.77 40.47 -25.16
CA ARG A 8 -23.19 40.02 -23.82
C ARG A 8 -23.32 38.50 -23.78
N ASP A 9 -23.98 37.89 -24.76
CA ASP A 9 -24.07 36.43 -24.90
C ASP A 9 -22.70 35.73 -25.00
N LYS A 10 -21.74 36.35 -25.69
CA LYS A 10 -20.37 35.82 -25.79
C LYS A 10 -19.63 35.84 -24.45
N ARG A 11 -19.85 36.87 -23.63
CA ARG A 11 -19.26 36.97 -22.29
C ARG A 11 -19.88 35.95 -21.34
N ASP A 12 -21.20 35.79 -21.40
CA ASP A 12 -21.93 34.83 -20.57
C ASP A 12 -21.55 33.38 -20.94
N ALA A 13 -21.29 33.09 -22.21
CA ALA A 13 -20.79 31.79 -22.65
C ALA A 13 -19.35 31.52 -22.19
N GLU A 14 -18.49 32.53 -22.19
CA GLU A 14 -17.10 32.42 -21.75
C GLU A 14 -17.01 32.23 -20.22
N GLU A 15 -17.85 32.92 -19.46
CA GLU A 15 -17.95 32.78 -18.01
C GLU A 15 -18.38 31.36 -17.61
N ARG A 16 -19.42 30.81 -18.27
CA ARG A 16 -19.84 29.42 -18.08
C ARG A 16 -18.75 28.41 -18.44
N ALA A 17 -17.95 28.70 -19.46
CA ALA A 17 -16.83 27.83 -19.86
C ALA A 17 -15.66 27.89 -18.86
N ARG A 18 -15.47 29.01 -18.16
CA ARG A 18 -14.50 29.12 -17.05
C ARG A 18 -14.99 28.36 -15.83
N GLU A 19 -16.25 28.57 -15.43
CA GLU A 19 -16.86 27.87 -14.29
C GLU A 19 -16.83 26.34 -14.47
N LYS A 20 -17.15 25.86 -15.67
CA LYS A 20 -17.08 24.42 -15.97
C LYS A 20 -15.66 23.85 -15.88
N ARG A 21 -14.63 24.63 -16.23
CA ARG A 21 -13.23 24.22 -16.09
C ARG A 21 -12.81 24.17 -14.62
N ASP A 22 -13.17 25.19 -13.85
CA ASP A 22 -12.87 25.25 -12.43
C ASP A 22 -13.58 24.11 -11.66
N GLU A 23 -14.80 23.76 -12.05
CA GLU A 23 -15.54 22.64 -11.46
C GLU A 23 -14.93 21.29 -11.83
N GLU A 24 -14.45 21.13 -13.08
CA GLU A 24 -13.74 19.93 -13.50
C GLU A 24 -12.39 19.78 -12.77
N GLU A 25 -11.67 20.88 -12.55
CA GLU A 25 -10.43 20.93 -11.78
C GLU A 25 -10.68 20.54 -10.31
N ARG A 26 -11.69 21.15 -9.66
CA ARG A 26 -12.10 20.77 -8.29
C ARG A 26 -12.53 19.31 -8.20
N ALA A 27 -13.22 18.78 -9.23
CA ALA A 27 -13.61 17.38 -9.27
C ALA A 27 -12.40 16.44 -9.43
N ARG A 28 -11.37 16.84 -10.18
CA ARG A 28 -10.08 16.12 -10.27
C ARG A 28 -9.36 16.13 -8.93
N GLU A 29 -9.22 17.30 -8.29
CA GLU A 29 -8.59 17.43 -6.98
C GLU A 29 -9.29 16.59 -5.91
N LYS A 30 -10.63 16.56 -5.89
CA LYS A 30 -11.39 15.70 -4.97
C LYS A 30 -11.10 14.21 -5.18
N ARG A 31 -11.05 13.75 -6.44
CA ARG A 31 -10.69 12.36 -6.76
C ARG A 31 -9.25 12.02 -6.36
N ASP A 32 -8.32 12.94 -6.59
CA ASP A 32 -6.92 12.74 -6.24
C ASP A 32 -6.69 12.81 -4.73
N ALA A 33 -7.48 13.59 -3.98
CA ALA A 33 -7.51 13.56 -2.52
C ALA A 33 -8.06 12.24 -1.99
N GLU A 34 -9.22 11.79 -2.50
CA GLU A 34 -9.82 10.51 -2.11
C GLU A 34 -8.90 9.32 -2.42
N LYS A 35 -8.19 9.36 -3.56
CA LYS A 35 -7.21 8.33 -3.91
C LYS A 35 -6.00 8.32 -2.98
N ARG A 36 -5.53 9.49 -2.52
CA ARG A 36 -4.47 9.62 -1.51
C ARG A 36 -4.92 9.09 -0.15
N ASP A 37 -6.13 9.41 0.29
CA ASP A 37 -6.69 8.92 1.56
C ASP A 37 -6.83 7.39 1.55
N VAL A 38 -7.21 6.79 0.42
CA VAL A 38 -7.27 5.33 0.24
C VAL A 38 -5.87 4.70 0.30
N GLU A 39 -4.87 5.30 -0.35
CA GLU A 39 -3.48 4.81 -0.30
C GLU A 39 -2.88 4.94 1.11
N GLU A 40 -3.22 6.00 1.85
CA GLU A 40 -2.82 6.20 3.25
C GLU A 40 -3.54 5.23 4.22
N SER A 41 -4.75 4.77 3.86
CA SER A 41 -5.52 3.82 4.68
C SER A 41 -4.96 2.39 4.71
N VAL A 42 -3.97 2.08 3.87
CA VAL A 42 -3.35 0.75 3.85
C VAL A 42 -2.13 0.74 4.77
N ASP A 43 -2.30 0.18 5.96
CA ASP A 43 -1.20 -0.01 6.91
C ASP A 43 0.00 -0.71 6.22
N PRO A 44 1.13 0.00 6.01
CA PRO A 44 2.29 -0.54 5.30
C PRO A 44 2.89 -1.73 6.03
N THR A 45 2.77 -1.77 7.36
CA THR A 45 3.23 -2.91 8.18
C THR A 45 2.44 -4.16 7.86
N ARG A 46 1.12 -4.03 7.68
CA ARG A 46 0.26 -5.15 7.33
C ARG A 46 0.57 -5.71 5.96
N GLN A 47 0.91 -4.85 4.99
CA GLN A 47 1.37 -5.30 3.67
C GLN A 47 2.71 -6.01 3.74
N GLU A 48 3.67 -5.46 4.50
CA GLU A 48 4.99 -6.06 4.72
C GLU A 48 4.86 -7.48 5.31
N ILE A 49 4.11 -7.63 6.40
CA ILE A 49 3.86 -8.93 7.04
C ILE A 49 3.21 -9.91 6.05
N LYS A 50 2.24 -9.45 5.26
CA LYS A 50 1.58 -10.29 4.25
C LYS A 50 2.58 -10.80 3.20
N GLN A 51 3.50 -9.96 2.73
CA GLN A 51 4.53 -10.36 1.79
C GLN A 51 5.52 -11.35 2.40
N MET A 52 5.95 -11.13 3.65
CA MET A 52 6.86 -12.04 4.34
C MET A 52 6.22 -13.41 4.62
N MET A 53 4.95 -13.45 5.02
CA MET A 53 4.22 -14.70 5.20
C MET A 53 4.04 -15.47 3.88
N ALA A 54 3.80 -14.78 2.77
CA ALA A 54 3.75 -15.40 1.45
C ALA A 54 5.09 -16.05 1.05
N MET A 55 6.22 -15.44 1.40
CA MET A 55 7.55 -16.04 1.20
C MET A 55 7.74 -17.30 2.05
N VAL A 56 7.32 -17.26 3.32
CA VAL A 56 7.40 -18.42 4.22
C VAL A 56 6.56 -19.59 3.71
N GLU A 57 5.36 -19.32 3.20
CA GLU A 57 4.51 -20.34 2.57
C GLU A 57 5.13 -20.90 1.29
N ALA A 58 5.71 -20.03 0.45
CA ALA A 58 6.44 -20.44 -0.76
C ALA A 58 7.67 -21.31 -0.47
N ASP A 59 8.29 -21.12 0.71
CA ASP A 59 9.42 -21.94 1.18
C ASP A 59 9.01 -23.33 1.68
N GLY A 60 7.71 -23.58 1.84
CA GLY A 60 7.15 -24.88 2.23
C GLY A 60 6.55 -24.92 3.63
N ALA A 61 6.58 -23.82 4.39
CA ALA A 61 5.90 -23.73 5.68
C ALA A 61 4.40 -23.51 5.49
N LYS A 62 3.66 -24.62 5.38
CA LYS A 62 2.21 -24.61 5.17
C LYS A 62 1.48 -23.90 6.32
N PRO A 63 0.34 -23.26 6.07
CA PRO A 63 -0.52 -22.74 7.13
C PRO A 63 -0.80 -23.81 8.20
N GLY A 64 -0.51 -23.47 9.46
CA GLY A 64 -0.66 -24.39 10.61
C GLY A 64 0.53 -25.31 10.89
N SER A 65 1.61 -25.24 10.11
CA SER A 65 2.90 -25.82 10.49
C SER A 65 3.56 -25.02 11.62
N ASP A 66 4.46 -25.67 12.35
CA ASP A 66 5.31 -25.04 13.36
C ASP A 66 6.06 -23.83 12.79
N GLU A 67 6.69 -23.97 11.62
CA GLU A 67 7.44 -22.90 10.97
C GLU A 67 6.55 -21.69 10.61
N HIS A 68 5.30 -21.95 10.16
CA HIS A 68 4.33 -20.89 9.87
C HIS A 68 3.87 -20.17 11.16
N PHE A 69 3.66 -20.94 12.22
CA PHE A 69 3.33 -20.41 13.55
C PHE A 69 4.47 -19.54 14.08
N TYR A 70 5.71 -20.03 14.07
CA TYR A 70 6.89 -19.28 14.51
C TYR A 70 7.05 -17.98 13.72
N ALA A 71 6.91 -18.04 12.38
CA ALA A 71 7.00 -16.85 11.53
C ALA A 71 5.95 -15.78 11.90
N THR A 72 4.73 -16.21 12.20
CA THR A 72 3.64 -15.30 12.59
C THR A 72 4.00 -14.51 13.85
N PHE A 73 4.59 -15.17 14.85
CA PHE A 73 5.04 -14.50 16.07
C PHE A 73 6.22 -13.57 15.83
N HIS A 74 7.23 -14.02 15.08
CA HIS A 74 8.41 -13.22 14.79
C HIS A 74 8.05 -11.94 14.04
N PHE A 75 7.17 -12.02 13.03
CA PHE A 75 6.84 -10.85 12.22
C PHE A 75 5.96 -9.81 12.92
N MET A 76 5.48 -10.07 14.14
CA MET A 76 4.89 -9.02 14.97
C MET A 76 5.92 -7.95 15.36
N GLU A 77 7.19 -8.33 15.55
CA GLU A 77 8.25 -7.39 15.91
C GLU A 77 9.04 -6.93 14.68
N LYS A 78 9.18 -5.61 14.53
CA LYS A 78 9.89 -5.01 13.39
C LYS A 78 11.33 -5.53 13.22
N LYS A 79 12.06 -5.71 14.32
CA LYS A 79 13.46 -6.17 14.29
C LYS A 79 13.62 -7.52 13.57
N TYR A 80 12.65 -8.42 13.70
CA TYR A 80 12.68 -9.71 13.04
C TYR A 80 12.27 -9.61 11.57
N ARG A 81 11.36 -8.70 11.22
CA ARG A 81 11.04 -8.39 9.82
C ARG A 81 12.23 -7.81 9.07
N ASP A 82 12.91 -6.83 9.67
CA ASP A 82 14.10 -6.20 9.10
C ASP A 82 15.17 -7.25 8.81
N VAL A 83 15.46 -8.16 9.75
CA VAL A 83 16.41 -9.26 9.55
C VAL A 83 15.90 -10.26 8.52
N PHE A 84 14.62 -10.63 8.54
CA PHE A 84 14.04 -11.56 7.59
C PHE A 84 14.14 -11.07 6.13
N SER A 85 13.97 -9.75 5.93
CA SER A 85 14.06 -9.10 4.61
C SER A 85 15.41 -9.29 3.93
N THR A 86 16.48 -9.47 4.71
CA THR A 86 17.85 -9.69 4.19
C THR A 86 18.00 -11.06 3.51
N PHE A 87 17.12 -12.02 3.81
CA PHE A 87 17.14 -13.36 3.23
C PHE A 87 16.36 -13.49 1.92
N THR A 88 15.83 -12.41 1.36
CA THR A 88 15.05 -12.42 0.11
C THR A 88 15.82 -13.04 -1.08
N ALA A 89 17.15 -12.99 -1.07
CA ALA A 89 18.01 -13.61 -2.08
C ALA A 89 18.50 -15.02 -1.73
N HIS A 90 18.09 -15.58 -0.59
CA HIS A 90 18.63 -16.86 -0.07
C HIS A 90 17.70 -18.04 -0.36
N GLU A 91 18.24 -19.26 -0.24
CA GLU A 91 17.45 -20.50 -0.39
C GLU A 91 16.39 -20.64 0.72
N SER A 92 15.28 -21.29 0.38
CA SER A 92 14.14 -21.55 1.28
C SER A 92 14.55 -22.20 2.60
N VAL A 93 15.50 -23.14 2.53
CA VAL A 93 16.04 -23.87 3.71
C VAL A 93 16.68 -22.92 4.72
N VAL A 94 17.37 -21.87 4.26
CA VAL A 94 18.04 -20.91 5.14
C VAL A 94 17.00 -20.07 5.89
N ARG A 95 15.95 -19.61 5.19
CA ARG A 95 14.86 -18.82 5.80
C ARG A 95 14.08 -19.60 6.83
N LEU A 96 13.63 -20.81 6.50
CA LEU A 96 12.90 -21.66 7.44
C LEU A 96 13.78 -22.08 8.63
N GLY A 97 15.05 -22.39 8.38
CA GLY A 97 16.01 -22.69 9.43
C GLY A 97 16.23 -21.52 10.39
N TRP A 98 16.27 -20.29 9.88
CA TRP A 98 16.39 -19.09 10.71
C TRP A 98 15.16 -18.89 11.60
N ILE A 99 13.95 -19.02 11.04
CA ILE A 99 12.69 -18.89 11.78
C ILE A 99 12.69 -19.83 12.99
N LYS A 100 13.02 -21.11 12.75
CA LYS A 100 13.06 -22.14 13.80
C LYS A 100 14.10 -21.85 14.87
N ARG A 101 15.34 -21.53 14.47
CA ARG A 101 16.42 -21.20 15.43
C ARG A 101 16.09 -19.98 16.28
N MET A 102 15.48 -18.95 15.69
CA MET A 102 15.08 -17.76 16.44
C MET A 102 13.98 -18.06 17.45
N TRP A 103 13.04 -18.93 17.11
CA TRP A 103 12.01 -19.36 18.07
C TRP A 103 12.64 -20.09 19.25
N GLU A 104 13.54 -21.03 19.00
CA GLU A 104 14.27 -21.77 20.04
C GLU A 104 15.12 -20.84 20.92
N LEU A 105 15.71 -19.78 20.37
CA LEU A 105 16.50 -18.81 21.14
C LEU A 105 15.62 -17.93 22.04
N ASN A 106 14.45 -17.53 21.57
CA ASN A 106 13.54 -16.66 22.31
C ASN A 106 12.74 -17.39 23.40
N ASN A 107 12.61 -18.71 23.29
CA ASN A 107 11.79 -19.54 24.18
C ASN A 107 12.62 -20.60 24.95
N LYS A 108 13.93 -20.38 25.05
CA LYS A 108 14.85 -21.12 25.93
C LYS A 108 15.05 -20.38 27.24
#